data_AF-A0A8C9USG4-F1
#
_entry.id   AF-A0A8C9USG4-F1
#
_cell.length_a   1.000
_cell.length_b   1.000
_cell.length_c   1.000
_cell.angle_alpha   90.00
_cell.angle_beta   90.00
_cell.angle_gamma   90.00
#
_symmetry.space_group_name_H-M   'P 1'
#
loop_
_entity.id
_entity.type
_entity.pdbx_description
1 polymer ?
#
loop_
_entity_poly.entity_id
_entity_poly.type
_entity_poly.pdbx_seq_one_letter_code
_entity_poly.pdbx_strand_id
1 'polypeptide(L)' 'GRGPGLAEERPRQPGWAGPPVDVGDEKCVHLRVFRSLPHETKPLTLHAYQTNKAKHDELTYF' A
#
# COMPACT_ATOMS: atom_id res chain seq x y z
N GLY A 1 35.28 -20.70 8.38
CA GLY A 1 34.85 -19.38 7.91
C GLY A 1 33.78 -19.58 6.86
N ARG A 2 32.59 -19.02 7.05
CA ARG A 2 31.44 -19.20 6.15
C ARG A 2 31.39 -17.96 5.23
N GLY A 3 31.44 -18.18 3.92
CA GLY A 3 31.53 -17.13 2.90
C GLY A 3 30.32 -16.19 2.88
N PRO A 4 30.47 -14.97 2.36
CA PRO A 4 29.37 -14.02 2.28
C PRO A 4 28.33 -14.51 1.25
N GLY A 5 27.08 -14.57 1.72
CA GLY A 5 25.92 -15.02 0.97
C GLY A 5 25.63 -14.14 -0.24
N LEU A 6 25.08 -14.79 -1.25
CA LEU A 6 24.55 -14.21 -2.47
C LEU A 6 23.68 -12.99 -2.14
N ALA A 7 24.12 -11.81 -2.60
CA ALA A 7 23.25 -10.66 -2.71
C ALA A 7 22.19 -11.01 -3.76
N GLU A 8 20.96 -11.17 -3.29
CA GLU A 8 19.78 -11.39 -4.13
C GLU A 8 19.63 -10.18 -5.06
N GLU A 9 19.97 -10.37 -6.33
CA GLU A 9 19.81 -9.37 -7.38
C GLU A 9 18.31 -9.16 -7.62
N ARG A 10 17.73 -8.15 -6.97
CA ARG A 10 16.33 -7.77 -7.18
C ARG A 10 16.15 -7.25 -8.61
N PRO A 11 15.17 -7.75 -9.39
CA PRO A 11 14.98 -7.32 -10.77
C PRO A 11 14.69 -5.83 -10.83
N ARG A 12 15.40 -5.10 -11.69
CA ARG A 12 15.12 -3.69 -11.97
C ARG A 12 13.80 -3.59 -12.73
N GLN A 13 12.72 -3.28 -12.03
CA GLN A 13 11.47 -2.89 -12.69
C GLN A 13 11.52 -1.41 -13.08
N PRO A 14 11.37 -1.06 -14.38
CA PRO A 14 11.38 0.32 -14.81
C PRO A 14 9.99 0.93 -14.62
N GLY A 15 9.94 2.11 -13.99
CA GLY A 15 8.87 3.07 -14.24
C GLY A 15 7.88 3.40 -13.11
N TRP A 16 8.28 3.45 -11.82
CA TRP A 16 7.71 4.40 -10.83
C TRP A 16 8.55 4.46 -9.52
N ALA A 17 9.88 4.57 -9.58
CA ALA A 17 10.69 4.52 -8.36
C ALA A 17 10.58 5.81 -7.52
N GLY A 18 9.48 5.99 -6.77
CA GLY A 18 9.48 6.76 -5.54
C GLY A 18 10.22 5.97 -4.44
N PRO A 19 10.86 6.65 -3.47
CA PRO A 19 11.53 5.93 -2.38
C PRO A 19 10.49 5.09 -1.62
N PRO A 20 10.77 3.81 -1.34
CA PRO A 20 9.91 3.02 -0.47
C PRO A 20 9.91 3.68 0.91
N VAL A 21 8.75 4.16 1.34
CA VAL A 21 8.56 4.68 2.70
C VAL A 21 8.31 3.48 3.60
N ASP A 22 9.33 3.12 4.37
CA ASP A 22 9.22 2.06 5.38
C ASP A 22 8.48 2.61 6.59
N VAL A 23 7.18 2.34 6.66
CA VAL A 23 6.36 2.58 7.84
C VAL A 23 6.48 1.31 8.67
N GLY A 24 7.53 1.23 9.47
CA GLY A 24 7.74 0.11 10.40
C GLY A 24 6.48 -0.16 11.23
N ASP A 25 6.30 -1.44 11.56
CA ASP A 25 5.08 -2.14 11.97
C ASP A 25 4.14 -2.49 10.80
N GLU A 26 3.89 -3.78 10.62
CA GLU A 26 3.06 -4.41 9.57
C GLU A 26 1.57 -3.99 9.58
N LYS A 27 1.26 -2.88 10.24
CA LYS A 27 -0.05 -2.27 10.42
C LYS A 27 -0.42 -1.40 9.22
N CYS A 28 -1.43 -1.85 8.51
CA CYS A 28 -2.08 -1.17 7.40
C CYS A 28 -3.40 -0.55 7.85
N VAL A 29 -3.88 0.42 7.07
CA VAL A 29 -5.21 1.01 7.19
C VAL A 29 -5.96 0.75 5.89
N HIS A 30 -7.10 0.08 5.97
CA HIS A 30 -8.00 -0.06 4.82
C HIS A 30 -8.87 1.20 4.74
N LEU A 31 -8.82 1.90 3.62
CA LEU A 31 -9.63 3.10 3.36
C LEU A 31 -10.71 2.78 2.35
N ARG A 32 -11.95 3.16 2.69
CA ARG A 32 -13.07 3.16 1.75
C ARG A 32 -13.33 4.59 1.32
N VAL A 33 -12.97 4.90 0.10
CA VAL A 33 -13.18 6.22 -0.50
C VAL A 33 -14.33 6.16 -1.50
N PHE A 34 -15.21 7.15 -1.43
CA PHE A 34 -16.24 7.35 -2.44
C PHE A 34 -15.72 8.37 -3.45
N ARG A 35 -15.71 7.95 -4.71
CA ARG A 35 -15.45 8.85 -5.84
C ARG A 35 -16.79 9.21 -6.46
N SER A 36 -17.17 10.48 -6.35
CA SER A 36 -18.31 11.02 -7.07
C SER A 36 -18.19 10.82 -8.57
N LEU A 37 -19.33 10.82 -9.25
CA LEU A 37 -19.37 10.70 -10.70
C LEU A 37 -18.52 11.79 -11.36
N PRO A 38 -17.90 11.52 -12.52
CA PRO A 38 -16.94 12.43 -13.15
C PRO A 38 -17.47 13.85 -13.39
N HIS A 39 -18.78 13.99 -13.59
CA HIS A 39 -19.46 15.26 -13.85
C HIS A 39 -19.80 16.08 -12.59
N GLU A 40 -19.74 15.48 -11.40
CA GLU A 40 -20.05 16.19 -10.16
C GLU A 40 -18.90 17.08 -9.69
N THR A 41 -17.67 16.86 -10.20
CA THR A 41 -16.47 17.64 -9.85
C THR A 41 -16.22 17.72 -8.34
N LYS A 42 -16.76 16.77 -7.57
CA LYS A 42 -16.62 16.71 -6.11
C LYS A 42 -15.30 16.03 -5.73
N PRO A 43 -14.68 16.43 -4.62
CA PRO A 43 -13.50 15.76 -4.11
C PRO A 43 -13.84 14.32 -3.68
N LEU A 44 -12.80 13.47 -3.63
CA LEU A 44 -12.91 12.15 -3.01
C LEU A 44 -13.32 12.31 -1.54
N THR A 45 -14.32 11.56 -1.11
CA THR A 45 -14.77 11.57 0.27
C THR A 45 -14.37 10.27 0.96
N LEU A 46 -13.79 10.36 2.15
CA LEU A 46 -13.54 9.19 2.99
C LEU A 46 -14.88 8.72 3.54
N HIS A 47 -15.30 7.51 3.20
CA HIS A 47 -16.56 6.92 3.65
C HIS A 47 -16.36 6.12 4.94
N ALA A 48 -15.31 5.30 5.00
CA ALA A 48 -14.99 4.50 6.18
C ALA A 48 -13.48 4.15 6.20
N TYR A 49 -12.98 3.76 7.38
CA TYR A 49 -11.62 3.25 7.53
C TYR A 49 -11.55 2.13 8.57
N GLN A 50 -10.61 1.21 8.39
CA GLN A 50 -10.25 0.18 9.38
C GLN A 50 -8.75 0.26 9.66
N THR A 51 -8.38 0.34 10.94
CA THR A 51 -6.98 0.38 11.39
C THR A 51 -6.49 -1.01 11.84
N ASN A 52 -5.20 -1.11 12.17
CA ASN A 52 -4.58 -2.33 12.70
C ASN A 52 -4.71 -3.56 11.79
N LYS A 53 -4.77 -3.36 10.46
CA LYS A 53 -4.78 -4.45 9.48
C LYS A 53 -3.37 -4.98 9.23
N ALA A 54 -3.22 -6.23 8.85
CA ALA A 54 -1.94 -6.73 8.36
C ALA A 54 -1.82 -6.53 6.84
N LYS A 55 -0.59 -6.48 6.30
CA LYS A 55 -0.36 -6.45 4.84
C LYS A 55 -0.98 -7.64 4.09
N HIS A 56 -1.20 -8.75 4.79
CA HIS A 56 -1.77 -9.98 4.24
C HIS A 56 -3.28 -10.10 4.49
N ASP A 57 -3.91 -9.14 5.17
CA ASP A 57 -5.36 -9.15 5.36
C ASP A 57 -6.07 -8.86 4.04
N GLU A 58 -7.09 -9.65 3.74
CA GLU A 58 -7.93 -9.41 2.58
C GLU A 58 -8.69 -8.08 2.72
N LEU A 59 -8.72 -7.29 1.65
CA LEU A 59 -9.57 -6.10 1.56
C LEU A 59 -11.01 -6.52 1.30
N THR A 60 -11.78 -6.73 2.36
CA THR A 60 -13.22 -6.99 2.29
C THR A 60 -14.03 -5.70 2.28
N TYR A 61 -15.28 -5.77 1.81
CA TYR A 61 -16.19 -4.63 1.86
C TYR A 61 -16.67 -4.37 3.30
N PHE A 62 -16.62 -3.11 3.73
CA PHE A 62 -17.07 -2.63 5.03
C PHE A 62 -17.75 -1.26 4.92
#